data_AF-A0A2V7U0V8-F1
#
_entry.id   AF-A0A2V7U0V8-F1
#
_cell.length_a   1.000
_cell.length_b   1.000
_cell.length_c   1.000
_cell.angle_alpha   90.00
_cell.angle_beta   90.00
_cell.angle_gamma   90.00
#
_symmetry.space_group_name_H-M   'P 1'
#
loop_
_entity.id
_entity.type
_entity.pdbx_description
1 polymer ?
#
loop_
_entity_poly.entity_id
_entity_poly.type
_entity_poly.pdbx_seq_one_letter_code
_entity_poly.pdbx_strand_id
1 'polypeptide(L)'
;MAGRSKWLSPLTLAELRKLETYEAFKARFATAVRSDLGLPFTTTEDQWREALRRLDLYETRLHAARRWRTLGAVDNPYLDLVTILTAAPLPPAVSEILDLRGRRRELAALFSWAIPTNEALDVLAKHAPLLECGAGMGYWSALLQARGVDVIAYDLAPPNARAVNRFHIRDRKPWSRIRRGSSEAAVRRHPDRTLFLCWPPYEDDDASYAALRAYRGAIVIYVGERHDGATGSVRFHRELRLNWTLTQEIPLPRWPRLSDTLMVYRRNVVRQPHRERDRCFECQRFIRTGGIGRCDRCFENRPTALALRAGPHRVEYPPEAVDAMPPAQRRALEASPNRISASVIRRMASRRSPGSPRRPSSPCRGRR
;
A
#
# COMPACT_ATOMS: atom_id res chain seq x y z
N MET A 1 30.03 5.61 22.70
CA MET A 1 29.46 4.82 21.58
C MET A 1 28.56 3.74 22.18
N ALA A 2 27.26 4.01 22.32
CA ALA A 2 26.32 3.02 22.84
C ALA A 2 25.98 2.01 21.74
N GLY A 3 26.40 0.76 21.91
CA GLY A 3 26.10 -0.33 20.99
C GLY A 3 24.58 -0.49 20.86
N ARG A 4 24.08 -0.44 19.62
CA ARG A 4 22.69 -0.80 19.34
C ARG A 4 22.43 -2.21 19.89
N SER A 5 21.39 -2.38 20.70
CA SER A 5 21.00 -3.68 21.20
C SER A 5 20.80 -4.65 20.03
N LYS A 6 21.60 -5.72 19.96
CA LYS A 6 21.47 -6.82 18.99
C LYS A 6 20.09 -7.52 19.04
N TRP A 7 19.26 -7.15 20.01
CA TRP A 7 17.92 -7.67 20.28
C TRP A 7 16.80 -7.18 19.35
N LEU A 8 17.03 -6.12 18.57
CA LEU A 8 16.01 -5.51 17.71
C LEU A 8 16.27 -5.68 16.21
N SER A 9 17.35 -6.37 15.82
CA SER A 9 17.58 -6.72 14.42
C SER A 9 16.69 -7.91 14.06
N PRO A 10 15.90 -7.84 12.97
CA PRO A 10 15.22 -9.01 12.43
C PRO A 10 16.26 -10.12 12.23
N LEU A 11 15.97 -11.34 12.69
CA LEU A 11 16.80 -12.50 12.39
C LEU A 11 16.92 -12.62 10.89
N THR A 12 18.15 -12.52 10.39
CA THR A 12 18.37 -12.81 8.99
C THR A 12 18.29 -14.31 8.77
N LEU A 13 17.79 -14.70 7.61
CA LEU A 13 17.71 -16.10 7.22
C LEU A 13 19.08 -16.81 7.26
N ALA A 14 20.15 -16.08 6.96
CA ALA A 14 21.52 -16.58 7.04
C ALA A 14 21.96 -16.88 8.49
N GLU A 15 21.43 -16.15 9.48
CA GLU A 15 21.69 -16.42 10.89
C GLU A 15 20.87 -17.62 11.38
N LEU A 16 19.62 -17.76 10.93
CA LEU A 16 18.78 -18.92 11.25
C LEU A 16 19.35 -20.22 10.70
N ARG A 17 19.91 -20.20 9.48
CA ARG A 17 20.59 -21.36 8.88
C ARG A 17 21.84 -21.82 9.62
N LYS A 18 22.47 -20.95 10.41
CA LYS A 18 23.65 -21.30 11.24
C LYS A 18 23.26 -22.00 12.54
N LEU A 19 21.98 -21.97 12.91
CA LEU A 19 21.48 -22.69 14.07
C LEU A 19 21.16 -24.12 13.61
N GLU A 20 22.19 -24.96 13.55
CA GLU A 20 22.12 -26.31 12.97
C GLU A 20 21.29 -27.29 13.82
N THR A 21 21.08 -26.99 15.11
CA THR A 21 20.35 -27.84 16.04
C THR A 21 19.25 -27.06 16.76
N TYR A 22 18.20 -27.79 17.17
CA TYR A 22 17.13 -27.24 17.98
C TYR A 22 17.63 -26.74 19.34
N GLU A 23 18.65 -27.37 19.91
CA GLU A 23 19.31 -26.90 21.14
C GLU A 23 20.06 -25.58 20.93
N ALA A 24 20.77 -25.40 19.82
CA ALA A 24 21.41 -24.12 19.49
C ALA A 24 20.37 -23.02 19.25
N PHE A 25 19.26 -23.36 18.58
CA PHE A 25 18.12 -22.48 18.42
C PHE A 25 17.54 -22.09 19.79
N LYS A 26 17.17 -23.07 20.62
CA LYS A 26 16.68 -22.82 21.99
C LYS A 26 17.67 -22.00 22.79
N ALA A 27 18.94 -22.34 22.86
CA ALA A 27 19.94 -21.60 23.64
C ALA A 27 20.02 -20.12 23.21
N ARG A 28 19.91 -19.85 21.90
CA ARG A 28 19.89 -18.49 21.36
C ARG A 28 18.61 -17.71 21.73
N PHE A 29 17.52 -18.42 22.00
CA PHE A 29 16.18 -17.90 22.33
C PHE A 29 15.72 -18.22 23.76
N ALA A 30 16.56 -18.81 24.60
CA ALA A 30 16.19 -19.31 25.93
C ALA A 30 15.82 -18.18 26.90
N THR A 31 16.37 -16.99 26.67
CA THR A 31 16.04 -15.76 27.39
C THR A 31 14.97 -14.93 26.67
N ALA A 32 14.42 -15.39 25.54
CA ALA A 32 13.38 -14.70 24.80
C ALA A 32 12.00 -14.96 25.42
N VAL A 33 11.82 -14.53 26.68
CA VAL A 33 10.54 -13.91 27.01
C VAL A 33 10.50 -12.65 26.15
N ARG A 34 9.80 -12.71 25.02
CA ARG A 34 9.45 -11.48 24.31
C ARG A 34 8.54 -10.71 25.27
N SER A 35 9.11 -9.67 25.88
CA SER A 35 8.47 -8.87 26.93
C SER A 35 7.16 -8.21 26.48
N ASP A 36 6.85 -8.24 25.19
CA ASP A 36 5.62 -7.73 24.60
C ASP A 36 4.48 -8.76 24.48
N LEU A 37 4.73 -10.05 24.73
CA LEU A 37 3.70 -11.09 24.63
C LEU A 37 3.44 -11.86 25.94
N GLY A 38 4.31 -11.74 26.96
CA GLY A 38 4.09 -12.35 28.28
C GLY A 38 3.92 -13.89 28.27
N LEU A 39 4.14 -14.55 27.13
CA LEU A 39 3.98 -15.98 26.94
C LEU A 39 5.34 -16.68 26.99
N PRO A 40 5.45 -17.86 27.64
CA PRO A 40 6.65 -18.67 27.57
C PRO A 40 6.99 -19.00 26.11
N PHE A 41 8.28 -19.09 25.79
CA PHE A 41 8.74 -19.58 24.49
C PHE A 41 8.40 -21.08 24.37
N THR A 42 7.17 -21.40 23.95
CA THR A 42 6.74 -22.78 23.70
C THR A 42 6.89 -23.09 22.22
N THR A 43 7.89 -23.89 21.87
CA THR A 43 8.10 -24.42 20.52
C THR A 43 8.63 -25.83 20.67
N THR A 44 8.17 -26.81 19.90
CA THR A 44 8.77 -28.14 19.84
C THR A 44 9.84 -28.24 18.75
N GLU A 45 10.72 -29.24 18.83
CA GLU A 45 11.70 -29.50 17.77
C GLU A 45 11.04 -29.71 16.40
N ASP A 46 9.92 -30.42 16.35
CA ASP A 46 9.15 -30.65 15.12
C ASP A 46 8.63 -29.34 14.52
N GLN A 47 8.12 -28.42 15.33
CA GLN A 47 7.64 -27.11 14.87
C GLN A 47 8.78 -26.26 14.29
N TRP A 48 9.97 -26.32 14.89
CA TRP A 48 11.16 -25.67 14.38
C TRP A 48 11.64 -26.29 13.06
N ARG A 49 11.73 -27.63 12.98
CA ARG A 49 12.09 -28.36 11.74
C ARG A 49 11.11 -28.06 10.62
N GLU A 50 9.82 -28.00 10.92
CA GLU A 50 8.77 -27.68 9.96
C GLU A 50 8.87 -26.22 9.45
N ALA A 51 9.26 -25.27 10.29
CA ALA A 51 9.54 -23.90 9.85
C ALA A 51 10.73 -23.83 8.88
N LEU A 52 11.82 -24.55 9.18
CA LEU A 52 12.99 -24.63 8.31
C LEU A 52 12.67 -25.31 6.98
N ARG A 53 11.92 -26.42 7.01
CA ARG A 53 11.49 -27.15 5.81
C ARG A 53 10.67 -26.27 4.87
N ARG A 54 9.71 -25.51 5.41
CA ARG A 54 8.92 -24.55 4.63
C ARG A 54 9.77 -23.46 4.02
N LEU A 55 10.74 -22.95 4.77
CA LEU A 55 11.62 -21.90 4.30
C LEU A 55 12.52 -22.38 3.15
N ASP A 56 13.08 -23.59 3.26
CA ASP A 56 13.86 -24.22 2.20
C ASP A 56 13.02 -24.47 0.93
N LEU A 57 11.82 -25.03 1.10
CA LEU A 57 10.88 -25.25 0.01
C LEU A 57 10.47 -23.94 -0.66
N TYR A 58 10.18 -22.90 0.13
CA TYR A 58 9.86 -21.56 -0.36
C TYR A 58 11.01 -21.01 -1.21
N GLU A 59 12.25 -21.08 -0.74
CA GLU A 59 13.40 -20.55 -1.49
C GLU A 59 13.63 -21.29 -2.81
N THR A 60 13.57 -22.62 -2.79
CA THR A 60 13.69 -23.43 -4.00
C THR A 60 12.61 -23.06 -5.03
N ARG A 61 11.35 -22.94 -4.58
CA ARG A 61 10.23 -22.59 -5.45
C ARG A 61 10.29 -21.14 -5.94
N LEU A 62 10.72 -20.21 -5.10
CA LEU A 62 10.90 -18.80 -5.48
C LEU A 62 12.00 -18.65 -6.52
N HIS A 63 13.11 -19.36 -6.34
CA HIS A 63 14.20 -19.38 -7.30
C HIS A 63 13.73 -19.91 -8.67
N ALA A 64 12.92 -20.97 -8.69
CA ALA A 64 12.30 -21.46 -9.91
C ALA A 64 11.37 -20.42 -10.55
N ALA A 65 10.45 -19.83 -9.78
CA ALA A 65 9.49 -18.83 -10.25
C ALA A 65 10.16 -17.56 -10.82
N ARG A 66 11.30 -17.13 -10.25
CA ARG A 66 12.10 -16.02 -10.79
C ARG A 66 12.61 -16.28 -12.21
N ARG A 67 12.78 -17.54 -12.61
CA ARG A 67 13.22 -17.89 -13.98
C ARG A 67 12.06 -17.93 -14.97
N TRP A 68 10.82 -18.01 -14.50
CA TRP A 68 9.66 -18.04 -15.39
C TRP A 68 9.49 -16.70 -16.12
N ARG A 69 9.04 -16.79 -17.38
CA ARG A 69 8.81 -15.65 -18.29
C ARG A 69 7.38 -15.60 -18.80
N THR A 70 6.73 -16.77 -18.87
CA THR A 70 5.33 -16.96 -19.27
C THR A 70 4.65 -17.85 -18.24
N LEU A 71 3.32 -17.86 -18.25
CA LEU A 71 2.47 -18.68 -17.39
C LEU A 71 1.55 -19.52 -18.29
N GLY A 72 1.34 -20.78 -17.93
CA GLY A 72 0.28 -21.64 -18.45
C GLY A 72 -1.05 -21.41 -17.73
N ALA A 73 -2.13 -22.00 -18.26
CA ALA A 73 -3.49 -21.79 -17.77
C ALA A 73 -3.70 -22.20 -16.29
N VAL A 74 -2.95 -23.20 -15.82
CA VAL A 74 -3.03 -23.75 -14.45
C VAL A 74 -1.96 -23.19 -13.51
N ASP A 75 -1.01 -22.42 -14.04
CA ASP A 75 0.11 -21.91 -13.26
C ASP A 75 -0.33 -20.83 -12.27
N ASN A 76 0.12 -20.92 -11.01
CA ASN A 76 -0.01 -19.84 -10.03
C ASN A 76 1.10 -19.92 -8.97
N PRO A 77 2.38 -19.67 -9.34
CA PRO A 77 3.50 -19.78 -8.41
C PRO A 77 3.39 -18.84 -7.21
N TYR A 78 2.67 -17.73 -7.29
CA TYR A 78 2.47 -16.85 -6.14
C TYR A 78 1.59 -17.54 -5.08
N LEU A 79 0.47 -18.11 -5.48
CA LEU A 79 -0.40 -18.85 -4.57
C LEU A 79 0.32 -20.04 -3.93
N ASP A 80 1.13 -20.78 -4.70
CA ASP A 80 1.93 -21.89 -4.17
C ASP A 80 2.91 -21.42 -3.08
N LEU A 81 3.63 -20.32 -3.35
CA LEU A 81 4.60 -19.75 -2.42
C LEU A 81 3.93 -19.25 -1.14
N VAL A 82 2.79 -18.60 -1.23
CA VAL A 82 2.01 -18.17 -0.06
C VAL A 82 1.51 -19.38 0.71
N THR A 83 0.98 -20.40 0.02
CA THR A 83 0.48 -21.62 0.65
C THR A 83 1.58 -22.33 1.43
N ILE A 84 2.81 -22.41 0.90
CA ILE A 84 3.96 -22.94 1.65
C ILE A 84 4.19 -22.16 2.95
N LEU A 85 4.11 -20.84 2.91
CA LEU A 85 4.35 -19.98 4.07
C LEU A 85 3.19 -20.00 5.08
N THR A 86 1.95 -20.16 4.62
CA THR A 86 0.75 -19.98 5.45
C THR A 86 -0.04 -21.27 5.73
N ALA A 87 0.46 -22.44 5.31
CA ALA A 87 -0.23 -23.73 5.41
C ALA A 87 -0.86 -23.99 6.79
N ALA A 88 -0.04 -24.17 7.82
CA ALA A 88 -0.48 -24.34 9.21
C ALA A 88 0.13 -23.25 10.10
N PRO A 89 -0.67 -22.64 11.01
CA PRO A 89 -0.15 -21.65 11.94
C PRO A 89 1.02 -22.20 12.75
N LEU A 90 2.12 -21.45 12.75
CA LEU A 90 3.24 -21.69 13.63
C LEU A 90 3.06 -20.94 14.95
N PRO A 91 3.56 -21.47 16.07
CA PRO A 91 3.70 -20.69 17.29
C PRO A 91 4.47 -19.39 17.01
N PRO A 92 4.13 -18.27 17.70
CA PRO A 92 4.79 -16.98 17.51
C PRO A 92 6.32 -17.07 17.51
N ALA A 93 6.86 -17.88 18.43
CA ALA A 93 8.27 -18.16 18.63
C ALA A 93 9.04 -18.63 17.37
N VAL A 94 8.39 -19.39 16.48
CA VAL A 94 8.99 -19.86 15.22
C VAL A 94 8.37 -19.23 13.97
N SER A 95 7.22 -18.58 14.06
CA SER A 95 6.62 -17.87 12.92
C SER A 95 7.51 -16.74 12.38
N GLU A 96 8.34 -16.13 13.23
CA GLU A 96 9.32 -15.10 12.85
C GLU A 96 10.40 -15.64 11.89
N ILE A 97 10.69 -16.95 11.90
CA ILE A 97 11.63 -17.61 10.98
C ILE A 97 11.19 -17.41 9.52
N LEU A 98 9.87 -17.39 9.29
CA LEU A 98 9.32 -17.26 7.95
C LEU A 98 9.43 -15.83 7.39
N ASP A 99 9.69 -14.82 8.24
CA ASP A 99 9.73 -13.39 7.89
C ASP A 99 8.59 -12.99 6.94
N LEU A 100 7.34 -13.29 7.31
CA LEU A 100 6.17 -13.06 6.45
C LEU A 100 6.08 -11.61 5.97
N ARG A 101 6.58 -10.65 6.76
CA ARG A 101 6.65 -9.24 6.37
C ARG A 101 7.63 -9.00 5.22
N GLY A 102 8.84 -9.55 5.30
CA GLY A 102 9.82 -9.51 4.22
C GLY A 102 9.33 -10.25 2.98
N ARG A 103 8.76 -11.45 3.15
CA ARG A 103 8.24 -12.27 2.05
C ARG A 103 7.07 -11.63 1.32
N ARG A 104 6.16 -10.97 2.04
CA ARG A 104 5.12 -10.16 1.41
C ARG A 104 5.70 -9.13 0.45
N ARG A 105 6.71 -8.37 0.87
CA ARG A 105 7.33 -7.33 0.02
C ARG A 105 8.04 -7.93 -1.19
N GLU A 106 8.78 -9.02 -0.97
CA GLU A 106 9.48 -9.75 -2.03
C GLU A 106 8.51 -10.29 -3.09
N LEU A 107 7.43 -10.92 -2.67
CA LEU A 107 6.45 -11.51 -3.56
C LEU A 107 5.57 -10.44 -4.23
N ALA A 108 5.18 -9.38 -3.51
CA ALA A 108 4.43 -8.28 -4.10
C ALA A 108 5.24 -7.57 -5.22
N ALA A 109 6.55 -7.41 -5.03
CA ALA A 109 7.42 -6.80 -6.04
C ALA A 109 7.65 -7.70 -7.26
N LEU A 110 7.50 -9.02 -7.09
CA LEU A 110 7.63 -9.99 -8.18
C LEU A 110 6.30 -10.22 -8.92
N PHE A 111 5.18 -10.28 -8.20
CA PHE A 111 3.87 -10.71 -8.70
C PHE A 111 2.83 -9.59 -8.62
N SER A 112 2.17 -9.44 -7.47
CA SER A 112 1.11 -8.47 -7.20
C SER A 112 0.90 -8.30 -5.69
N TRP A 113 0.30 -7.19 -5.27
CA TRP A 113 0.04 -6.95 -3.85
C TRP A 113 -0.98 -7.93 -3.25
N ALA A 114 -2.12 -8.13 -3.92
CA ALA A 114 -3.08 -9.19 -3.58
C ALA A 114 -2.72 -10.52 -4.26
N ILE A 115 -3.17 -11.61 -3.65
CA ILE A 115 -2.86 -12.98 -4.04
C ILE A 115 -4.02 -13.54 -4.88
N PRO A 116 -3.83 -13.80 -6.19
CA PRO A 116 -4.87 -14.38 -7.04
C PRO A 116 -5.15 -15.84 -6.71
N THR A 117 -6.42 -16.22 -6.70
CA THR A 117 -6.88 -17.62 -6.67
C THR A 117 -7.51 -18.01 -8.00
N ASN A 118 -7.64 -19.31 -8.27
CA ASN A 118 -8.38 -19.78 -9.45
C ASN A 118 -9.83 -19.29 -9.42
N GLU A 119 -10.49 -19.35 -8.28
CA GLU A 119 -11.86 -18.82 -8.10
C GLU A 119 -11.96 -17.32 -8.44
N ALA A 120 -11.01 -16.51 -7.98
CA ALA A 120 -10.99 -15.07 -8.29
C ALA A 120 -10.78 -14.81 -9.79
N LEU A 121 -9.93 -15.61 -10.44
CA LEU A 121 -9.68 -15.53 -11.88
C LEU A 121 -10.89 -15.97 -12.70
N ASP A 122 -11.63 -16.99 -12.24
CA ASP A 122 -12.88 -17.44 -12.86
C ASP A 122 -13.97 -16.37 -12.76
N VAL A 123 -14.06 -15.67 -11.62
CA VAL A 123 -14.96 -14.51 -11.48
C VAL A 123 -14.59 -13.39 -12.44
N LEU A 124 -13.31 -13.03 -12.52
CA LEU A 124 -12.82 -12.02 -13.48
C LEU A 124 -13.15 -12.42 -14.93
N ALA A 125 -12.93 -13.68 -15.30
CA ALA A 125 -13.17 -14.20 -16.64
C ALA A 125 -14.64 -14.03 -17.09
N LYS A 126 -15.61 -14.23 -16.18
CA LYS A 126 -17.04 -14.04 -16.46
C LYS A 126 -17.43 -12.61 -16.83
N HIS A 127 -16.57 -11.64 -16.54
CA HIS A 127 -16.80 -10.22 -16.80
C HIS A 127 -15.92 -9.64 -17.90
N ALA A 128 -15.21 -10.49 -18.65
CA ALA A 128 -14.44 -10.07 -19.81
C ALA A 128 -15.32 -9.45 -20.92
N PRO A 129 -14.78 -8.52 -21.73
CA PRO A 129 -13.40 -8.06 -21.77
C PRO A 129 -13.03 -7.14 -20.59
N LEU A 130 -11.79 -7.27 -20.10
CA LEU A 130 -11.29 -6.56 -18.91
C LEU A 130 -10.31 -5.44 -19.26
N LEU A 131 -10.30 -4.40 -18.44
CA LEU A 131 -9.27 -3.36 -18.37
C LEU A 131 -8.68 -3.34 -16.96
N GLU A 132 -7.44 -3.82 -16.79
CA GLU A 132 -6.68 -3.69 -15.54
C GLU A 132 -5.96 -2.33 -15.50
N CYS A 133 -6.25 -1.51 -14.50
CA CYS A 133 -5.53 -0.26 -14.25
C CYS A 133 -4.68 -0.37 -12.99
N GLY A 134 -3.42 0.11 -13.05
CA GLY A 134 -2.46 -0.05 -11.95
C GLY A 134 -1.88 -1.46 -11.90
N ALA A 135 -1.63 -2.06 -13.06
CA ALA A 135 -1.27 -3.48 -13.18
C ALA A 135 0.09 -3.86 -12.57
N GLY A 136 0.97 -2.90 -12.27
CA GLY A 136 2.29 -3.15 -11.69
C GLY A 136 3.16 -4.04 -12.57
N MET A 137 3.44 -5.28 -12.11
CA MET A 137 4.16 -6.30 -12.87
C MET A 137 3.27 -7.09 -13.85
N GLY A 138 1.96 -6.84 -13.86
CA GLY A 138 0.99 -7.43 -14.81
C GLY A 138 0.66 -8.90 -14.54
N TYR A 139 0.77 -9.35 -13.29
CA TYR A 139 0.60 -10.76 -12.93
C TYR A 139 -0.84 -11.27 -13.07
N TRP A 140 -1.83 -10.51 -12.59
CA TRP A 140 -3.25 -10.85 -12.79
C TRP A 140 -3.59 -10.92 -14.28
N SER A 141 -3.21 -9.91 -15.07
CA SER A 141 -3.38 -9.95 -16.53
C SER A 141 -2.70 -11.16 -17.19
N ALA A 142 -1.49 -11.54 -16.77
CA ALA A 142 -0.81 -12.69 -17.33
C ALA A 142 -1.54 -14.01 -17.03
N LEU A 143 -2.04 -14.18 -15.81
CA LEU A 143 -2.85 -15.34 -15.42
C LEU A 143 -4.16 -15.43 -16.22
N LEU A 144 -4.83 -14.29 -16.41
CA LEU A 144 -6.06 -14.19 -17.20
C LEU A 144 -5.79 -14.48 -18.68
N GLN A 145 -4.74 -13.91 -19.27
CA GLN A 145 -4.34 -14.16 -20.65
C GLN A 145 -3.98 -15.64 -20.89
N ALA A 146 -3.29 -16.27 -19.94
CA ALA A 146 -2.97 -17.70 -20.00
C ALA A 146 -4.23 -18.59 -20.00
N ARG A 147 -5.37 -18.08 -19.50
CA ARG A 147 -6.70 -18.71 -19.53
C ARG A 147 -7.54 -18.30 -20.75
N GLY A 148 -6.95 -17.58 -21.72
CA GLY A 148 -7.66 -17.08 -22.90
C GLY A 148 -8.59 -15.89 -22.65
N VAL A 149 -8.49 -15.24 -21.48
CA VAL A 149 -9.33 -14.09 -21.14
C VAL A 149 -8.80 -12.82 -21.81
N ASP A 150 -9.69 -12.07 -22.48
CA ASP A 150 -9.35 -10.77 -23.06
C ASP A 150 -9.19 -9.71 -21.96
N VAL A 151 -7.94 -9.33 -21.69
CA VAL A 151 -7.57 -8.29 -20.73
C VAL A 151 -6.49 -7.36 -21.28
N ILE A 152 -6.68 -6.05 -21.10
CA ILE A 152 -5.69 -5.03 -21.38
C ILE A 152 -5.19 -4.43 -20.06
N ALA A 153 -3.87 -4.41 -19.88
CA ALA A 153 -3.22 -3.84 -18.70
C ALA A 153 -2.66 -2.44 -18.96
N TYR A 154 -2.91 -1.52 -18.03
CA TYR A 154 -2.29 -0.20 -17.95
C TYR A 154 -1.62 0.03 -16.60
N ASP A 155 -0.50 0.76 -16.63
CA ASP A 155 0.15 1.27 -15.43
C ASP A 155 0.76 2.66 -15.71
N LEU A 156 0.82 3.51 -14.69
CA LEU A 156 1.43 4.84 -14.80
C LEU A 156 2.96 4.75 -14.98
N ALA A 157 3.58 3.79 -14.30
CA ALA A 157 5.02 3.55 -14.26
C ALA A 157 5.33 2.05 -14.42
N PRO A 158 5.05 1.45 -15.59
CA PRO A 158 5.29 0.03 -15.82
C PRO A 158 6.79 -0.31 -15.73
N PRO A 159 7.18 -1.58 -15.50
CA PRO A 159 8.58 -1.99 -15.48
C PRO A 159 9.30 -1.60 -16.77
N ASN A 160 10.58 -1.21 -16.66
CA ASN A 160 11.41 -0.71 -17.76
C ASN A 160 10.94 0.62 -18.38
N ALA A 161 10.04 1.36 -17.74
CA ALA A 161 9.79 2.74 -18.13
C ALA A 161 10.94 3.66 -17.72
N ARG A 162 11.02 4.87 -18.30
CA ARG A 162 12.10 5.86 -18.07
C ARG A 162 12.35 6.23 -16.60
N ALA A 163 11.43 5.89 -15.69
CA ALA A 163 11.54 6.15 -14.26
C ALA A 163 11.53 4.82 -13.48
N VAL A 164 12.44 4.71 -12.50
CA VAL A 164 12.51 3.56 -11.60
C VAL A 164 11.29 3.54 -10.69
N ASN A 165 10.56 2.42 -10.69
CA ASN A 165 9.47 2.17 -9.74
C ASN A 165 9.99 1.27 -8.60
N ARG A 166 10.06 1.81 -7.38
CA ARG A 166 10.57 1.12 -6.19
C ARG A 166 9.76 -0.10 -5.76
N PHE A 167 8.54 -0.24 -6.27
CA PHE A 167 7.65 -1.35 -5.95
C PHE A 167 7.84 -2.54 -6.89
N HIS A 168 8.66 -2.40 -7.94
CA HIS A 168 8.97 -3.49 -8.86
C HIS A 168 10.32 -4.11 -8.53
N ILE A 169 10.43 -5.41 -8.74
CA ILE A 169 11.74 -6.06 -8.79
C ILE A 169 12.55 -5.48 -9.95
N ARG A 170 13.81 -5.12 -9.66
CA ARG A 170 14.71 -4.53 -10.66
C ARG A 170 15.09 -5.55 -11.73
N ASP A 171 15.39 -5.05 -12.92
CA ASP A 171 15.98 -5.81 -14.03
C ASP A 171 15.14 -7.03 -14.48
N ARG A 172 13.83 -7.00 -14.23
CA ARG A 172 12.86 -8.01 -14.66
C ARG A 172 11.86 -7.42 -15.66
N LYS A 173 11.50 -8.19 -16.67
CA LYS A 173 10.37 -7.90 -17.56
C LYS A 173 9.03 -8.14 -16.84
N PRO A 174 7.97 -7.39 -17.17
CA PRO A 174 6.63 -7.66 -16.66
C PRO A 174 6.13 -9.05 -17.11
N TRP A 175 5.17 -9.62 -16.39
CA TRP A 175 4.55 -10.91 -16.71
C TRP A 175 3.66 -10.87 -17.95
N SER A 176 3.14 -9.70 -18.29
CA SER A 176 2.31 -9.46 -19.47
C SER A 176 2.69 -8.12 -20.10
N ARG A 177 2.13 -7.83 -21.28
CA ARG A 177 2.29 -6.52 -21.91
C ARG A 177 1.49 -5.48 -21.14
N ILE A 178 2.18 -4.47 -20.60
CA ILE A 178 1.57 -3.36 -19.85
C ILE A 178 1.74 -2.06 -20.65
N ARG A 179 0.62 -1.39 -20.90
CA ARG A 179 0.62 -0.09 -21.59
C ARG A 179 0.87 1.02 -20.58
N ARG A 180 1.66 2.01 -20.96
CA ARG A 180 1.89 3.20 -20.12
C ARG A 180 0.70 4.16 -20.21
N GLY A 181 0.19 4.61 -19.07
CA GLY A 181 -0.84 5.63 -19.00
C GLY A 181 -1.49 5.71 -17.62
N SER A 182 -2.12 6.86 -17.31
CA SER A 182 -2.93 6.97 -16.10
C SER A 182 -4.19 6.10 -16.21
N SER A 183 -4.71 5.66 -15.05
CA SER A 183 -5.94 4.87 -14.96
C SER A 183 -7.13 5.59 -15.59
N GLU A 184 -7.26 6.91 -15.38
CA GLU A 184 -8.29 7.74 -16.03
C GLU A 184 -8.20 7.69 -17.57
N ALA A 185 -7.01 7.90 -18.13
CA ALA A 185 -6.84 7.91 -19.59
C ALA A 185 -7.08 6.52 -20.20
N ALA A 186 -6.68 5.45 -19.50
CA ALA A 186 -6.93 4.07 -19.90
C ALA A 186 -8.43 3.78 -19.95
N VAL A 187 -9.15 4.14 -18.89
CA VAL A 187 -10.61 3.97 -18.77
C VAL A 187 -11.35 4.72 -19.88
N ARG A 188 -10.96 5.96 -20.20
CA ARG A 188 -11.59 6.74 -21.28
C ARG A 188 -11.36 6.13 -22.65
N ARG A 189 -10.22 5.46 -22.86
CA ARG A 189 -9.86 4.81 -24.12
C ARG A 189 -10.59 3.49 -24.36
N HIS A 190 -10.99 2.81 -23.29
CA HIS A 190 -11.60 1.48 -23.33
C HIS A 190 -12.96 1.46 -22.60
N PRO A 191 -13.95 2.24 -23.08
CA PRO A 191 -15.26 2.35 -22.42
C PRO A 191 -16.09 1.06 -22.49
N ASP A 192 -15.73 0.15 -23.40
CA ASP A 192 -16.36 -1.14 -23.70
C ASP A 192 -15.98 -2.26 -22.73
N ARG A 193 -15.03 -2.03 -21.82
CA ARG A 193 -14.45 -3.08 -20.96
C ARG A 193 -14.88 -2.95 -19.50
N THR A 194 -14.95 -4.06 -18.79
CA THR A 194 -15.09 -4.08 -17.33
C THR A 194 -13.83 -3.52 -16.68
N LEU A 195 -13.98 -2.54 -15.79
CA LEU A 195 -12.85 -1.97 -15.06
C LEU A 195 -12.43 -2.92 -13.93
N PHE A 196 -11.15 -3.30 -13.94
CA PHE A 196 -10.51 -4.07 -12.88
C PHE A 196 -9.43 -3.22 -12.19
N LEU A 197 -9.54 -3.09 -10.87
CA LEU A 197 -8.59 -2.40 -10.00
C LEU A 197 -8.08 -3.36 -8.92
N CYS A 198 -6.79 -3.65 -8.91
CA CYS A 198 -6.16 -4.46 -7.87
C CYS A 198 -5.21 -3.61 -7.03
N TRP A 199 -5.47 -3.51 -5.73
CA TRP A 199 -4.61 -2.84 -4.75
C TRP A 199 -4.23 -1.39 -5.12
N PRO A 200 -5.18 -0.53 -5.56
CA PRO A 200 -4.86 0.88 -5.75
C PRO A 200 -4.41 1.50 -4.42
N PRO A 201 -3.33 2.32 -4.40
CA PRO A 201 -2.83 2.92 -3.17
C PRO A 201 -3.88 3.81 -2.48
N TYR A 202 -3.94 3.73 -1.15
CA TYR A 202 -4.89 4.51 -0.34
C TYR A 202 -4.71 6.03 -0.52
N GLU A 203 -3.46 6.47 -0.63
CA GLU A 203 -3.08 7.88 -0.77
C GLU A 203 -3.17 8.42 -2.20
N ASP A 204 -3.51 7.58 -3.18
CA ASP A 204 -3.52 7.93 -4.59
C ASP A 204 -4.93 7.90 -5.19
N ASP A 205 -5.54 9.09 -5.23
CA ASP A 205 -6.85 9.34 -5.86
C ASP A 205 -6.82 9.04 -7.36
N ASP A 206 -5.70 9.23 -8.05
CA ASP A 206 -5.58 9.05 -9.50
C ASP A 206 -5.60 7.56 -9.87
N ALA A 207 -5.03 6.71 -9.00
CA ALA A 207 -5.03 5.26 -9.16
C ALA A 207 -6.41 4.61 -8.93
N SER A 208 -7.27 5.21 -8.10
CA SER A 208 -8.57 4.64 -7.71
C SER A 208 -9.76 5.52 -8.10
N TYR A 209 -10.00 6.60 -7.37
CA TYR A 209 -11.18 7.44 -7.50
C TYR A 209 -11.30 8.09 -8.89
N ALA A 210 -10.21 8.63 -9.46
CA ALA A 210 -10.24 9.24 -10.79
C ALA A 210 -10.62 8.23 -11.88
N ALA A 211 -10.08 7.01 -11.80
CA ALA A 211 -10.45 5.91 -12.69
C ALA A 211 -11.95 5.59 -12.60
N LEU A 212 -12.46 5.38 -11.37
CA LEU A 212 -13.86 5.07 -11.12
C LEU A 212 -14.81 6.20 -11.59
N ARG A 213 -14.41 7.46 -11.40
CA ARG A 213 -15.18 8.64 -11.82
C ARG A 213 -15.18 8.84 -13.33
N ALA A 214 -14.09 8.49 -14.01
CA ALA A 214 -14.01 8.53 -15.47
C ALA A 214 -14.77 7.36 -16.11
N TYR A 215 -14.87 6.23 -15.40
CA TYR A 215 -15.50 5.01 -15.90
C TYR A 215 -16.99 5.21 -16.18
N ARG A 216 -17.45 4.69 -17.31
CA ARG A 216 -18.85 4.76 -17.78
C ARG A 216 -19.53 3.40 -17.90
N GLY A 217 -18.78 2.30 -17.86
CA GLY A 217 -19.36 0.96 -17.90
C GLY A 217 -20.10 0.58 -16.62
N ALA A 218 -20.73 -0.60 -16.65
CA ALA A 218 -21.70 -1.03 -15.64
C ALA A 218 -21.08 -1.83 -14.49
N ILE A 219 -19.89 -2.41 -14.67
CA ILE A 219 -19.27 -3.34 -13.72
C ILE A 219 -17.86 -2.87 -13.36
N VAL A 220 -17.57 -2.83 -12.06
CA VAL A 220 -16.22 -2.60 -11.54
C VAL A 220 -15.85 -3.78 -10.67
N ILE A 221 -14.68 -4.35 -10.90
CA ILE A 221 -14.10 -5.38 -10.06
C ILE A 221 -12.93 -4.76 -9.30
N TYR A 222 -12.98 -4.86 -7.98
CA TYR A 222 -12.02 -4.27 -7.07
C TYR A 222 -11.43 -5.36 -6.19
N VAL A 223 -10.11 -5.47 -6.17
CA VAL A 223 -9.36 -6.34 -5.27
C VAL A 223 -8.60 -5.49 -4.28
N GLY A 224 -8.85 -5.69 -2.99
CA GLY A 224 -8.23 -4.94 -1.90
C GLY A 224 -9.05 -5.07 -0.62
N GLU A 225 -8.89 -4.11 0.27
CA GLU A 225 -9.61 -4.02 1.53
C GLU A 225 -10.82 -3.07 1.43
N ARG A 226 -11.75 -3.18 2.38
CA ARG A 226 -12.91 -2.30 2.49
C ARG A 226 -12.49 -0.89 2.96
N HIS A 227 -13.48 -0.02 3.18
CA HIS A 227 -13.28 1.41 3.47
C HIS A 227 -12.39 1.75 4.68
N ASP A 228 -12.19 0.79 5.57
CA ASP A 228 -11.38 0.83 6.78
C ASP A 228 -9.97 0.23 6.62
N GLY A 229 -9.64 -0.26 5.42
CA GLY A 229 -8.36 -0.90 5.11
C GLY A 229 -7.34 0.01 4.41
N ALA A 230 -6.30 -0.61 3.85
CA ALA A 230 -5.11 0.07 3.33
C ALA A 230 -5.12 0.33 1.81
N THR A 231 -6.25 0.13 1.13
CA THR A 231 -6.34 0.26 -0.34
C THR A 231 -7.56 1.05 -0.78
N GLY A 232 -7.43 1.77 -1.88
CA GLY A 232 -8.46 2.66 -2.41
C GLY A 232 -8.60 3.92 -1.55
N SER A 233 -8.66 5.09 -2.19
CA SER A 233 -8.78 6.33 -1.45
C SER A 233 -10.13 6.44 -0.71
N VAL A 234 -10.19 7.33 0.28
CA VAL A 234 -11.46 7.63 0.98
C VAL A 234 -12.57 8.00 0.00
N ARG A 235 -12.25 8.75 -1.07
CA ARG A 235 -13.25 9.13 -2.08
C ARG A 235 -13.67 7.97 -2.94
N PHE A 236 -12.76 7.07 -3.27
CA PHE A 236 -13.07 5.85 -4.01
C PHE A 236 -14.13 5.05 -3.25
N HIS A 237 -13.92 4.80 -1.96
CA HIS A 237 -14.87 4.06 -1.13
C HIS A 237 -16.21 4.79 -0.95
N ARG A 238 -16.21 6.12 -0.82
CA ARG A 238 -17.46 6.89 -0.79
C ARG A 238 -18.22 6.85 -2.11
N GLU A 239 -17.52 6.91 -3.24
CA GLU A 239 -18.15 6.75 -4.56
C GLU A 239 -18.75 5.34 -4.71
N LEU A 240 -18.03 4.29 -4.32
CA LEU A 240 -18.57 2.92 -4.28
C LEU A 240 -19.85 2.86 -3.44
N ARG A 241 -19.80 3.35 -2.19
CA ARG A 241 -20.94 3.35 -1.27
C ARG A 241 -22.17 4.09 -1.82
N LEU A 242 -21.98 5.21 -2.52
CA LEU A 242 -23.08 6.06 -3.00
C LEU A 242 -23.65 5.59 -4.34
N ASN A 243 -22.80 5.08 -5.24
CA ASN A 243 -23.11 4.96 -6.65
C ASN A 243 -22.96 3.54 -7.21
N TRP A 244 -22.62 2.57 -6.36
CA TRP A 244 -22.41 1.19 -6.75
C TRP A 244 -23.02 0.23 -5.73
N THR A 245 -23.47 -0.93 -6.20
CA THR A 245 -24.00 -2.02 -5.38
C THR A 245 -23.03 -3.19 -5.45
N LEU A 246 -22.56 -3.67 -4.29
CA LEU A 246 -21.76 -4.89 -4.20
C LEU A 246 -22.65 -6.09 -4.54
N THR A 247 -22.31 -6.84 -5.59
CA THR A 247 -23.09 -8.00 -6.03
C THR A 247 -22.43 -9.33 -5.75
N GLN A 248 -21.10 -9.34 -5.58
CA GLN A 248 -20.36 -10.54 -5.25
C GLN A 248 -19.10 -10.17 -4.47
N GLU A 249 -18.73 -11.01 -3.51
CA GLU A 249 -17.53 -10.87 -2.70
C GLU A 249 -16.89 -12.24 -2.51
N ILE A 250 -15.58 -12.34 -2.81
CA ILE A 250 -14.81 -13.58 -2.72
C ILE A 250 -13.60 -13.33 -1.83
N PRO A 251 -13.45 -14.06 -0.71
CA PRO A 251 -12.29 -13.92 0.15
C PRO A 251 -11.02 -14.36 -0.59
N LEU A 252 -9.93 -13.61 -0.43
CA LEU A 252 -8.63 -14.00 -0.96
C LEU A 252 -7.71 -14.49 0.16
N PRO A 253 -6.70 -15.32 -0.16
CA PRO A 253 -5.56 -15.52 0.71
C PRO A 253 -4.97 -14.16 1.07
N ARG A 254 -4.67 -13.96 2.35
CA ARG A 254 -4.27 -12.66 2.90
C ARG A 254 -3.01 -12.78 3.72
N TRP A 255 -2.17 -11.76 3.63
CA TRP A 255 -1.03 -11.60 4.54
C TRP A 255 -1.52 -11.18 5.93
N PRO A 256 -0.75 -11.47 7.00
CA PRO A 256 -1.11 -11.02 8.34
C PRO A 256 -1.42 -9.52 8.39
N ARG A 257 -2.53 -9.17 9.06
CA ARG A 257 -3.05 -7.79 9.24
C ARG A 257 -3.65 -7.13 7.99
N LEU A 258 -3.90 -7.89 6.92
CA LEU A 258 -4.65 -7.43 5.76
C LEU A 258 -5.96 -8.20 5.64
N SER A 259 -6.92 -7.60 4.96
CA SER A 259 -8.26 -8.17 4.71
C SER A 259 -8.60 -8.17 3.21
N ASP A 260 -7.64 -8.59 2.39
CA ASP A 260 -7.78 -8.61 0.93
C ASP A 260 -8.95 -9.48 0.47
N THR A 261 -9.78 -8.89 -0.39
CA THR A 261 -11.00 -9.51 -0.91
C THR A 261 -11.22 -9.06 -2.35
N LEU A 262 -11.78 -9.93 -3.20
CA LEU A 262 -12.28 -9.56 -4.52
C LEU A 262 -13.76 -9.17 -4.40
N MET A 263 -14.10 -7.99 -4.90
CA MET A 263 -15.45 -7.43 -4.85
C MET A 263 -15.92 -7.03 -6.25
N VAL A 264 -17.10 -7.50 -6.65
CA VAL A 264 -17.76 -7.14 -7.91
C VAL A 264 -18.87 -6.14 -7.60
N TYR A 265 -18.79 -4.97 -8.22
CA TYR A 265 -19.76 -3.90 -8.06
C TYR A 265 -20.51 -3.65 -9.36
N ARG A 266 -21.84 -3.45 -9.25
CA ARG A 266 -22.68 -2.96 -10.34
C ARG A 266 -23.05 -1.50 -10.12
N ARG A 267 -23.05 -0.73 -11.20
CA ARG A 267 -23.43 0.70 -11.17
C ARG A 267 -24.90 0.84 -10.80
N ASN A 268 -25.19 1.76 -9.89
CA ASN A 268 -26.57 2.11 -9.56
C ASN A 268 -27.22 2.88 -10.71
N VAL A 269 -28.51 2.63 -10.94
CA VAL A 269 -29.29 3.33 -11.99
C VAL A 269 -29.31 4.84 -11.74
N VAL A 270 -29.50 5.24 -10.49
CA VAL A 270 -29.53 6.64 -10.08
C VAL A 270 -28.19 7.01 -9.45
N ARG A 271 -27.52 8.01 -10.05
CA ARG A 271 -26.30 8.57 -9.48
C ARG A 271 -26.64 9.54 -8.35
N GLN A 272 -26.12 9.27 -7.16
CA GLN A 272 -26.13 10.19 -6.04
C GLN A 272 -24.90 11.11 -6.07
N PRO A 273 -25.06 12.44 -6.04
CA PRO A 273 -23.94 13.34 -5.91
C PRO A 273 -23.31 13.19 -4.53
N HIS A 274 -21.99 13.40 -4.46
CA HIS A 274 -21.28 13.45 -3.20
C HIS A 274 -21.71 14.72 -2.44
N ARG A 275 -22.68 14.59 -1.53
CA ARG A 275 -23.21 15.70 -0.72
C ARG A 275 -22.37 15.97 0.53
N GLU A 276 -21.67 14.95 1.01
CA GLU A 276 -20.66 15.10 2.06
C GLU A 276 -19.54 16.01 1.52
N ARG A 277 -19.47 17.23 2.05
CA ARG A 277 -18.31 18.09 1.87
C ARG A 277 -17.36 17.80 3.01
N ASP A 278 -16.13 17.39 2.68
CA ASP A 278 -15.10 17.24 3.68
C ASP A 278 -14.86 18.59 4.36
N ARG A 279 -14.59 18.54 5.66
CA ARG A 279 -14.32 19.72 6.47
C ARG A 279 -12.92 19.62 7.05
N CYS A 280 -12.24 20.76 7.11
CA CYS A 280 -11.01 20.88 7.86
C CYS A 280 -11.29 20.55 9.33
N PHE A 281 -10.52 19.63 9.92
CA PHE A 281 -10.73 19.25 11.32
C PHE A 281 -10.55 20.42 12.31
N GLU A 282 -9.74 21.42 11.96
CA GLU A 282 -9.46 22.57 12.83
C GLU A 282 -10.49 23.68 12.70
N CYS A 283 -10.76 24.16 11.46
CA CYS A 283 -11.66 25.31 11.27
C CYS A 283 -13.05 24.96 10.74
N GLN A 284 -13.36 23.68 10.53
CA GLN A 284 -14.65 23.19 10.02
C GLN A 284 -15.07 23.73 8.63
N ARG A 285 -14.21 24.51 7.97
CA ARG A 285 -14.43 24.99 6.60
C ARG A 285 -14.39 23.83 5.62
N PHE A 286 -15.19 23.94 4.58
CA PHE A 286 -15.17 22.99 3.48
C PHE A 286 -13.78 22.89 2.85
N ILE A 287 -13.30 21.67 2.71
CA ILE A 287 -12.12 21.33 1.93
C ILE A 287 -12.56 20.57 0.68
N ARG A 288 -11.63 20.40 -0.26
CA ARG A 288 -11.86 19.60 -1.45
C ARG A 288 -12.33 18.21 -1.01
N THR A 289 -13.35 17.65 -1.66
CA THR A 289 -13.77 16.26 -1.42
C THR A 289 -12.55 15.35 -1.54
N GLY A 290 -12.33 14.48 -0.54
CA GLY A 290 -11.15 13.65 -0.33
C GLY A 290 -9.95 14.32 0.33
N GLY A 291 -10.06 15.59 0.71
CA GLY A 291 -9.03 16.24 1.50
C GLY A 291 -8.86 15.52 2.83
N ILE A 292 -7.65 15.04 3.09
CA ILE A 292 -7.27 14.44 4.38
C ILE A 292 -6.61 15.54 5.21
N GLY A 293 -7.02 15.66 6.47
CA GLY A 293 -6.39 16.57 7.43
C GLY A 293 -6.89 18.03 7.36
N ARG A 294 -6.00 19.00 7.62
CA ARG A 294 -6.36 20.42 7.67
C ARG A 294 -6.42 21.05 6.29
N CYS A 295 -7.24 22.08 6.16
CA CYS A 295 -7.11 22.99 5.01
C CYS A 295 -5.75 23.70 5.02
N ASP A 296 -5.28 24.11 3.84
CA ASP A 296 -3.99 24.77 3.69
C ASP A 296 -3.88 26.02 4.58
N ARG A 297 -4.96 26.80 4.69
CA ARG A 297 -5.01 27.93 5.63
C ARG A 297 -4.73 27.49 7.06
N CYS A 298 -5.33 26.42 7.59
CA CYS A 298 -5.08 26.03 8.98
C CYS A 298 -3.67 25.49 9.18
N PHE A 299 -3.18 24.71 8.22
CA PHE A 299 -1.80 24.24 8.22
C PHE A 299 -0.78 25.38 8.18
N GLU A 300 -0.99 26.40 7.32
CA GLU A 300 -0.13 27.59 7.25
C GLU A 300 -0.10 28.38 8.56
N ASN A 301 -1.24 28.46 9.25
CA ASN A 301 -1.36 29.24 10.49
C ASN A 301 -0.67 28.56 11.66
N ARG A 302 -0.79 27.24 11.73
CA ARG A 302 -0.22 26.44 12.80
C ARG A 302 0.43 25.21 12.19
N PRO A 303 1.63 25.34 11.58
CA PRO A 303 2.27 24.21 10.97
C PRO A 303 2.53 23.09 11.97
N THR A 304 2.50 21.85 11.49
CA THR A 304 2.78 20.69 12.33
C THR A 304 4.29 20.43 12.42
N ALA A 305 4.72 19.58 13.36
CA ALA A 305 6.15 19.30 13.58
C ALA A 305 6.81 18.65 12.35
N LEU A 306 6.08 17.78 11.66
CA LEU A 306 6.53 17.14 10.44
C LEU A 306 5.35 16.95 9.47
N ALA A 307 5.53 17.32 8.21
CA ALA A 307 4.53 17.10 7.17
C ALA A 307 5.15 16.53 5.90
N LEU A 308 4.45 15.58 5.28
CA LEU A 308 4.84 14.97 4.01
C LEU A 308 3.78 15.26 2.95
N ARG A 309 4.22 15.53 1.73
CA ARG A 309 3.37 15.61 0.54
C ARG A 309 3.04 14.19 0.06
N ALA A 310 1.77 13.92 -0.14
CA ALA A 310 1.27 12.66 -0.69
C ALA A 310 0.34 12.99 -1.85
N GLY A 311 0.90 13.08 -3.06
CA GLY A 311 0.19 13.59 -4.23
C GLY A 311 -0.38 15.00 -3.99
N PRO A 312 -1.70 15.22 -4.18
CA PRO A 312 -2.36 16.49 -3.89
C PRO A 312 -2.63 16.70 -2.39
N HIS A 313 -2.46 15.67 -1.57
CA HIS A 313 -2.73 15.69 -0.13
C HIS A 313 -1.47 15.93 0.70
N ARG A 314 -1.68 16.11 2.00
CA ARG A 314 -0.63 16.28 3.00
C ARG A 314 -0.91 15.38 4.19
N VAL A 315 0.11 14.65 4.62
CA VAL A 315 0.10 13.88 5.88
C VAL A 315 0.80 14.72 6.94
N GLU A 316 0.12 14.99 8.04
CA GLU A 316 0.59 15.85 9.13
C GLU A 316 0.86 15.02 10.39
N TYR A 317 2.06 15.17 10.96
CA TYR A 317 2.46 14.53 12.21
C TYR A 317 2.66 15.61 13.29
N PRO A 318 1.76 15.69 14.28
CA PRO A 318 1.88 16.65 15.37
C PRO A 318 3.08 16.34 16.28
N PRO A 319 3.55 17.31 17.09
CA PRO A 319 4.75 17.15 17.92
C PRO A 319 4.75 15.86 18.73
N GLU A 320 3.64 15.56 19.40
CA GLU A 320 3.47 14.35 20.21
C GLU A 320 3.65 13.06 19.39
N ALA A 321 3.17 13.04 18.14
CA ALA A 321 3.34 11.90 17.26
C ALA A 321 4.81 11.77 16.82
N VAL A 322 5.48 12.89 16.51
CA VAL A 322 6.89 12.90 16.11
C VAL A 322 7.81 12.51 17.27
N ASP A 323 7.47 12.92 18.49
CA ASP A 323 8.24 12.61 19.69
C ASP A 323 8.05 11.15 20.13
N ALA A 324 6.86 10.57 19.90
CA ALA A 324 6.59 9.14 20.11
C ALA A 324 7.18 8.23 19.01
N MET A 325 7.68 8.76 17.89
CA MET A 325 8.19 7.93 16.79
C MET A 325 9.51 7.24 17.15
N PRO A 326 9.66 5.96 16.75
CA PRO A 326 10.96 5.30 16.79
C PRO A 326 12.03 6.13 16.05
N PRO A 327 13.26 6.29 16.59
CA PRO A 327 14.26 7.19 16.01
C PRO A 327 14.60 6.89 14.54
N ALA A 328 14.55 5.62 14.14
CA ALA A 328 14.78 5.21 12.75
C ALA A 328 13.65 5.68 11.82
N GLN A 329 12.40 5.60 12.27
CA GLN A 329 11.23 6.06 11.52
C GLN A 329 11.24 7.59 11.40
N ARG A 330 11.48 8.30 12.51
CA ARG A 330 11.60 9.76 12.50
C ARG A 330 12.64 10.24 11.49
N ARG A 331 13.86 9.67 11.52
CA ARG A 331 14.91 9.98 10.55
C ARG A 331 14.50 9.72 9.10
N ALA A 332 13.83 8.60 8.84
CA ALA A 332 13.37 8.25 7.50
C ALA A 332 12.34 9.26 6.96
N LEU A 333 11.39 9.70 7.81
CA LEU A 333 10.39 10.69 7.41
C LEU A 333 11.00 12.10 7.29
N GLU A 334 11.92 12.47 8.18
CA GLU A 334 12.64 13.75 8.14
C GLU A 334 13.55 13.88 6.90
N ALA A 335 14.09 12.77 6.41
CA ALA A 335 14.90 12.68 5.19
C ALA A 335 14.07 12.42 3.91
N SER A 336 12.74 12.30 4.03
CA SER A 336 11.89 12.01 2.88
C SER A 336 11.96 13.12 1.83
N PRO A 337 12.11 12.80 0.53
CA PRO A 337 12.06 13.80 -0.54
C PRO A 337 10.68 14.48 -0.64
N ASN A 338 9.65 13.85 -0.06
CA ASN A 338 8.30 14.38 0.00
C ASN A 338 8.08 15.31 1.21
N ARG A 339 9.08 15.53 2.06
CA ARG A 339 8.95 16.40 3.23
C ARG A 339 8.68 17.84 2.81
N ILE A 340 7.64 18.42 3.39
CA ILE A 340 7.38 19.86 3.27
C ILE A 340 8.42 20.56 4.13
N SER A 341 9.31 21.33 3.49
CA SER A 341 10.52 21.84 4.14
C SER A 341 10.21 22.73 5.35
N ALA A 342 11.11 22.71 6.34
CA ALA A 342 11.04 23.60 7.49
C ALA A 342 11.07 25.08 7.09
N SER A 343 11.71 25.43 5.97
CA SER A 343 11.72 26.80 5.43
C SER A 343 10.36 27.23 4.87
N VAL A 344 9.64 26.33 4.18
CA VAL A 344 8.27 26.58 3.73
C VAL A 344 7.33 26.72 4.93
N ILE A 345 7.47 25.82 5.91
CA ILE A 345 6.72 25.85 7.17
C ILE A 345 6.96 27.17 7.94
N ARG A 346 8.22 27.59 8.11
CA ARG A 346 8.58 28.84 8.82
C ARG A 346 8.15 30.10 8.06
N ARG A 347 8.27 30.11 6.73
CA ARG A 347 7.86 31.24 5.87
C ARG A 347 6.34 31.41 5.83
N MET A 348 5.59 30.33 6.01
CA MET A 348 4.14 30.37 6.19
C MET A 348 3.75 30.91 7.57
N ALA A 349 4.45 30.50 8.63
CA ALA A 349 4.24 31.00 9.99
C ALA A 349 4.57 32.50 10.13
N SER A 350 5.61 33.01 9.44
CA SER A 350 6.05 34.41 9.56
C SER A 350 5.17 35.44 8.84
N ARG A 351 4.27 35.02 7.95
CA ARG A 351 3.31 35.93 7.27
C ARG A 351 2.19 36.47 8.17
N ARG A 352 2.23 36.16 9.48
CA ARG A 352 1.13 36.41 10.42
C ARG A 352 1.42 37.33 11.60
N SER A 353 2.59 37.95 11.69
CA SER A 353 2.78 39.00 12.70
C SER A 353 1.96 40.24 12.31
N PRO A 354 0.93 40.65 13.08
CA PRO A 354 0.27 41.93 12.88
C PRO A 354 1.31 43.03 13.15
N GLY A 355 1.34 44.06 12.30
CA GLY A 355 2.33 45.13 12.38
C GLY A 355 2.36 45.79 13.77
N SER A 356 3.58 46.01 14.27
CA SER A 356 3.84 46.86 15.42
C SER A 356 3.19 48.25 15.23
N PRO A 357 2.67 48.89 16.28
CA PRO A 357 2.04 50.20 16.16
C PRO A 357 3.07 51.21 15.66
N ARG A 358 2.72 51.92 14.58
CA ARG A 358 3.51 53.04 14.07
C ARG A 358 3.58 54.11 15.17
N ARG A 359 4.80 54.53 15.51
CA ARG A 359 5.03 55.67 16.42
C ARG A 359 4.30 56.91 15.90
N PRO A 360 3.70 57.73 16.78
CA PRO A 360 3.05 58.97 16.36
C PRO A 360 4.12 59.94 15.85
N SER A 361 3.90 60.48 14.66
CA SER A 361 4.72 61.53 14.06
C SER A 361 4.46 62.86 14.75
N SER A 362 5.54 63.52 15.21
CA SER A 362 5.53 64.86 15.81
C SER A 362 5.00 65.92 14.81
N PRO A 363 4.46 67.06 15.29
CA PRO A 363 3.73 68.01 14.45
C PRO A 363 4.67 68.89 13.62
N CYS A 364 4.26 69.12 12.36
CA CYS A 364 4.85 70.08 11.44
C CYS A 364 4.99 71.48 12.07
N ARG A 365 6.21 72.01 12.08
CA ARG A 365 6.45 73.46 12.16
C ARG A 365 6.40 74.04 10.76
N GLY A 366 5.38 74.85 10.49
CA GLY A 366 5.31 75.69 9.30
C GLY A 366 6.20 76.93 9.42
N ARG A 367 6.70 77.39 8.27
CA ARG A 367 7.02 78.78 7.90
C ARG A 367 6.77 78.84 6.39
N ARG A 368 5.76 79.57 5.90
CA ARG A 368 5.79 80.98 5.50
C ARG A 368 7.00 81.32 4.65
#